data_AF-A0A938S0J5-F1
#
_entry.id   AF-A0A938S0J5-F1
#
_cell.length_a   1.000
_cell.length_b   1.000
_cell.length_c   1.000
_cell.angle_alpha   90.00
_cell.angle_beta   90.00
_cell.angle_gamma   90.00
#
_symmetry.space_group_name_H-M   'P 1'
#
loop_
_entity.id
_entity.type
_entity.pdbx_description
1 polymer ?
#
loop_
_entity_poly.entity_id
_entity_poly.type
_entity_poly.pdbx_seq_one_letter_code
_entity_poly.pdbx_strand_id
1 'polypeptide(L)'
;MAEFPAVVHLHLGAAPVLLVAPHAVAPLEPARGYVADNPQTQAAFADHVAEWHDVGSAELIAAAAPELEAPALCNALPRGLLDLNRGWCGRPEAKETLFGKGAVDATVAAWLAPGARETLQQRHREAHDAVRRASAGKRGLLELHSYGELGSTYDRLNGGRPVRRPRTALVDATPWASAFPVGLARLLPGDLRGTPWPLHRAVADALAAVDLAPGPHPYPAQGPWTLSMRFVADRWFQWLGFTGRLPAATAARLSDLAWTDEQHPDLDLALDGQAVAGLEGARDVAAVTLAWSADASELGARFLRETGTFGTTIELRLDLEPLAEVAGRAVAAGVRAFLSADG
;
A
#
# COMPACT_ATOMS: atom_id res chain seq x y z
N MET A 1 0.96 15.54 24.74
CA MET A 1 0.39 14.33 24.09
C MET A 1 1.26 13.15 24.49
N ALA A 2 0.69 12.03 24.92
CA ALA A 2 1.49 10.86 25.28
C ALA A 2 2.31 10.36 24.07
N GLU A 3 3.52 9.87 24.29
CA GLU A 3 4.35 9.24 23.26
C GLU A 3 3.71 7.90 22.85
N PHE A 4 2.87 7.95 21.82
CA PHE A 4 2.34 6.76 21.15
C PHE A 4 3.26 6.39 19.97
N PRO A 5 3.59 5.11 19.74
CA PRO A 5 4.43 4.71 18.62
C PRO A 5 3.78 5.06 17.27
N ALA A 6 4.58 5.21 16.20
CA ALA A 6 4.06 5.48 14.86
C ALA A 6 3.45 4.23 14.19
N VAL A 7 3.96 3.04 14.54
CA VAL A 7 3.45 1.72 14.15
C VAL A 7 3.46 0.78 15.35
N VAL A 8 2.58 -0.23 15.34
CA VAL A 8 2.54 -1.29 16.36
C VAL A 8 3.16 -2.55 15.77
N HIS A 9 4.15 -3.11 16.47
CA HIS A 9 4.70 -4.43 16.13
C HIS A 9 3.83 -5.53 16.73
N LEU A 10 3.24 -6.37 15.89
CA LEU A 10 2.41 -7.50 16.32
C LEU A 10 3.21 -8.80 16.46
N HIS A 11 4.23 -8.96 15.64
CA HIS A 11 5.10 -10.13 15.66
C HIS A 11 6.52 -9.71 15.28
N LEU A 12 7.51 -10.23 16.01
CA LEU A 12 8.92 -10.09 15.68
C LEU A 12 9.38 -11.39 15.03
N GLY A 13 9.39 -11.39 13.70
CA GLY A 13 9.75 -12.55 12.89
C GLY A 13 10.99 -12.29 12.03
N ALA A 14 11.57 -13.37 11.51
CA ALA A 14 12.77 -13.32 10.67
C ALA A 14 12.49 -13.66 9.20
N ALA A 15 11.28 -14.12 8.85
CA ALA A 15 10.94 -14.55 7.50
C ALA A 15 11.29 -13.49 6.44
N PRO A 16 11.54 -13.90 5.18
CA PRO A 16 11.90 -12.99 4.10
C PRO A 16 10.73 -12.13 3.61
N VAL A 17 9.61 -12.09 4.33
CA VAL A 17 8.43 -11.29 4.01
C VAL A 17 8.04 -10.42 5.20
N LEU A 18 7.53 -9.22 4.93
CA LEU A 18 6.92 -8.34 5.92
C LEU A 18 5.40 -8.37 5.75
N LEU A 19 4.67 -8.54 6.85
CA LEU A 19 3.21 -8.38 6.85
C LEU A 19 2.85 -7.00 7.40
N VAL A 20 1.89 -6.34 6.77
CA VAL A 20 1.36 -5.06 7.24
C VAL A 20 -0.17 -5.07 7.16
N ALA A 21 -0.85 -4.68 8.23
CA ALA A 21 -2.29 -4.39 8.19
C ALA A 21 -2.47 -2.89 8.50
N PRO A 22 -2.37 -2.01 7.48
CA PRO A 22 -2.29 -0.57 7.69
C PRO A 22 -3.62 0.04 8.13
N HIS A 23 -4.73 -0.70 7.99
CA HIS A 23 -6.09 -0.28 8.32
C HIS A 23 -6.72 -1.10 9.45
N ALA A 24 -5.91 -1.91 10.14
CA ALA A 24 -6.34 -2.61 11.34
C ALA A 24 -6.96 -1.65 12.36
N VAL A 25 -7.95 -2.16 13.09
CA VAL A 25 -8.64 -1.41 14.14
C VAL A 25 -7.62 -0.92 15.16
N ALA A 26 -7.56 0.39 15.36
CA ALA A 26 -6.70 1.04 16.33
C ALA A 26 -7.54 1.73 17.41
N PRO A 27 -7.02 1.89 18.65
CA PRO A 27 -7.70 2.65 19.69
C PRO A 27 -8.03 4.08 19.24
N LEU A 28 -9.23 4.55 19.60
CA LEU A 28 -9.70 5.88 19.20
C LEU A 28 -9.08 6.99 20.06
N GLU A 29 -8.74 6.69 21.32
CA GLU A 29 -8.31 7.66 22.32
C GLU A 29 -7.06 8.45 21.91
N PRO A 30 -5.98 7.84 21.40
CA PRO A 30 -4.82 8.59 20.89
C PRO A 30 -5.19 9.53 19.74
N ALA A 31 -6.17 9.15 18.92
CA ALA A 31 -6.61 9.89 17.75
C ALA A 31 -7.43 11.14 18.12
N ARG A 32 -8.20 11.10 19.22
CA ARG A 32 -9.01 12.24 19.69
C ARG A 32 -8.18 13.48 19.99
N GLY A 33 -6.92 13.32 20.39
CA GLY A 33 -6.01 14.43 20.67
C GLY A 33 -5.60 15.27 19.44
N TYR A 34 -5.89 14.80 18.23
CA TYR A 34 -5.61 15.52 16.98
C TYR A 34 -6.80 16.33 16.46
N VAL A 35 -7.97 16.14 17.05
CA VAL A 35 -9.24 16.69 16.59
C VAL A 35 -9.71 17.76 17.57
N ALA A 36 -10.39 18.80 17.07
CA ALA A 36 -10.89 19.90 17.87
C ALA A 36 -11.73 19.39 19.05
N ASP A 37 -11.50 19.98 20.23
CA ASP A 37 -12.14 19.57 21.48
C ASP A 37 -13.52 20.23 21.62
N ASN A 38 -14.48 19.78 20.81
CA ASN A 38 -15.89 20.08 21.00
C ASN A 38 -16.75 18.82 20.78
N PRO A 39 -17.86 18.67 21.52
CA PRO A 39 -18.62 17.41 21.52
C PRO A 39 -19.16 16.97 20.15
N GLN A 40 -19.56 17.93 19.29
CA GLN A 40 -20.13 17.63 17.98
C GLN A 40 -19.08 17.07 17.03
N THR A 41 -17.91 17.70 16.96
CA THR A 41 -16.78 17.23 16.17
C THR A 41 -16.25 15.89 16.69
N GLN A 42 -16.13 15.73 18.02
CA GLN A 42 -15.65 14.49 18.63
C GLN A 42 -16.59 13.30 18.41
N ALA A 43 -17.90 13.54 18.31
CA ALA A 43 -18.88 12.52 17.95
C ALA A 43 -18.79 12.18 16.45
N ALA A 44 -18.83 13.19 15.58
CA ALA A 44 -18.73 12.99 14.13
C ALA A 44 -17.43 12.29 13.72
N PHE A 45 -16.32 12.60 14.39
CA PHE A 45 -15.04 11.93 14.18
C PHE A 45 -15.08 10.45 14.59
N ALA A 46 -15.73 10.11 15.70
CA ALA A 46 -15.85 8.72 16.13
C ALA A 46 -16.65 7.88 15.13
N ASP A 47 -17.77 8.43 14.65
CA ASP A 47 -18.60 7.79 13.62
C ASP A 47 -17.81 7.61 12.31
N HIS A 48 -17.07 8.64 11.89
CA HIS A 48 -16.21 8.57 10.72
C HIS A 48 -15.16 7.47 10.88
N VAL A 49 -14.41 7.44 11.98
CA VAL A 49 -13.39 6.42 12.22
C VAL A 49 -13.97 5.00 12.17
N ALA A 50 -15.15 4.78 12.75
CA ALA A 50 -15.81 3.48 12.72
C ALA A 50 -16.18 3.00 11.30
N GLU A 51 -16.46 3.92 10.37
CA GLU A 51 -16.76 3.60 8.97
C GLU A 51 -15.53 3.10 8.19
N TRP A 52 -14.32 3.52 8.57
CA TRP A 52 -13.09 3.31 7.79
C TRP A 52 -12.20 2.16 8.26
N HIS A 53 -12.63 1.39 9.26
CA HIS A 53 -11.83 0.31 9.79
C HIS A 53 -11.92 -0.97 8.96
N ASP A 54 -10.77 -1.62 8.79
CA ASP A 54 -10.70 -2.96 8.23
C ASP A 54 -10.95 -3.98 9.35
N VAL A 55 -12.22 -4.18 9.70
CA VAL A 55 -12.64 -5.18 10.71
C VAL A 55 -12.21 -6.59 10.28
N GLY A 56 -11.58 -7.34 11.18
CA GLY A 56 -11.02 -8.66 10.90
C GLY A 56 -9.58 -8.64 10.37
N SER A 57 -9.05 -7.50 9.91
CA SER A 57 -7.66 -7.46 9.40
C SER A 57 -6.60 -7.67 10.49
N ALA A 58 -6.89 -7.26 11.74
CA ALA A 58 -6.03 -7.47 12.90
C ALA A 58 -5.93 -8.96 13.27
N GLU A 59 -7.06 -9.67 13.25
CA GLU A 59 -7.15 -11.11 13.48
C GLU A 59 -6.47 -11.88 12.35
N LEU A 60 -6.65 -11.42 11.11
CA LEU A 60 -6.05 -12.03 9.93
C LEU A 60 -4.51 -11.94 9.98
N ILE A 61 -3.94 -10.78 10.31
CA ILE A 61 -2.48 -10.62 10.44
C ILE A 61 -1.94 -11.34 11.68
N ALA A 62 -2.66 -11.33 12.81
CA ALA A 62 -2.26 -12.01 14.03
C ALA A 62 -2.22 -13.54 13.85
N ALA A 63 -3.06 -14.09 12.98
CA ALA A 63 -3.02 -15.51 12.63
C ALA A 63 -1.93 -15.84 11.60
N ALA A 64 -1.70 -14.96 10.60
CA ALA A 64 -0.73 -15.20 9.53
C ALA A 64 0.73 -15.05 9.99
N ALA A 65 1.01 -14.05 10.84
CA ALA A 65 2.38 -13.67 11.18
C ALA A 65 3.17 -14.76 11.93
N PRO A 66 2.63 -15.41 12.99
CA PRO A 66 3.35 -16.45 13.70
C PRO A 66 3.57 -17.70 12.83
N GLU A 67 2.59 -18.05 12.01
CA GLU A 67 2.72 -19.16 11.06
C GLU A 67 3.85 -18.89 10.06
N LEU A 68 3.94 -17.68 9.50
CA LEU A 68 5.03 -17.34 8.60
C LEU A 68 6.36 -17.08 9.29
N GLU A 69 6.39 -16.97 10.62
CA GLU A 69 7.50 -16.39 11.39
C GLU A 69 7.90 -15.00 10.81
N ALA A 70 6.91 -14.26 10.32
CA ALA A 70 7.10 -13.01 9.60
C ALA A 70 6.92 -11.80 10.51
N PRO A 71 7.81 -10.79 10.46
CA PRO A 71 7.56 -9.54 11.14
C PRO A 71 6.22 -8.96 10.66
N ALA A 72 5.45 -8.42 11.60
CA ALA A 72 4.12 -7.89 11.34
C ALA A 72 3.90 -6.53 11.98
N LEU A 73 3.37 -5.60 11.20
CA LEU A 73 3.14 -4.22 11.60
C LEU A 73 1.68 -3.81 11.40
N CYS A 74 1.16 -2.98 12.30
CA CYS A 74 -0.10 -2.27 12.12
C CYS A 74 0.10 -0.77 12.29
N ASN A 75 -0.81 0.01 11.70
CA ASN A 75 -0.86 1.43 11.99
C ASN A 75 -1.27 1.64 13.45
N ALA A 76 -0.64 2.61 14.09
CA ALA A 76 -0.90 2.95 15.48
C ALA A 76 -2.14 3.87 15.63
N LEU A 77 -2.48 4.60 14.56
CA LEU A 77 -3.65 5.46 14.50
C LEU A 77 -4.72 4.85 13.60
N PRO A 78 -6.01 5.14 13.84
CA PRO A 78 -7.07 4.69 12.96
C PRO A 78 -6.92 5.33 11.58
N ARG A 79 -7.18 4.54 10.53
CA ARG A 79 -7.13 5.01 9.12
C ARG A 79 -7.97 6.26 8.88
N GLY A 80 -9.14 6.35 9.53
CA GLY A 80 -10.02 7.51 9.43
C GLY A 80 -9.32 8.82 9.82
N LEU A 81 -8.29 8.79 10.66
CA LEU A 81 -7.42 9.94 10.93
C LEU A 81 -6.21 10.01 9.99
N LEU A 82 -5.50 8.89 9.83
CA LEU A 82 -4.24 8.82 9.11
C LEU A 82 -4.12 7.53 8.28
N ASP A 83 -4.18 7.65 6.95
CA ASP A 83 -4.08 6.53 6.00
C ASP A 83 -2.63 6.34 5.49
N LEU A 84 -1.96 5.28 5.94
CA LEU A 84 -0.60 4.92 5.49
C LEU A 84 -0.56 4.38 4.04
N ASN A 85 -1.71 4.02 3.46
CA ASN A 85 -1.80 3.61 2.05
C ASN A 85 -1.98 4.82 1.12
N ARG A 86 -1.69 6.03 1.57
CA ARG A 86 -1.73 7.28 0.79
C ARG A 86 -0.47 8.10 1.03
N GLY A 87 -0.07 8.85 0.00
CA GLY A 87 0.99 9.86 0.15
C GLY A 87 0.50 11.08 0.93
N TRP A 88 1.41 11.78 1.60
CA TRP A 88 1.04 13.00 2.32
C TRP A 88 0.51 14.07 1.35
N CYS A 89 1.21 14.28 0.24
CA CYS A 89 0.83 15.18 -0.84
C CYS A 89 -0.04 14.49 -1.92
N GLY A 90 -1.01 13.65 -1.54
CA GLY A 90 -1.94 13.03 -2.51
C GLY A 90 -2.69 14.08 -3.35
N ARG A 91 -2.93 13.80 -4.66
CA ARG A 91 -3.49 14.78 -5.62
C ARG A 91 -4.71 15.54 -5.06
N PRO A 92 -4.78 16.87 -5.24
CA PRO A 92 -5.99 17.66 -5.02
C PRO A 92 -7.03 17.51 -6.15
N GLU A 93 -6.75 16.71 -7.19
CA GLU A 93 -7.69 16.52 -8.29
C GLU A 93 -8.91 15.73 -7.83
N ALA A 94 -10.00 16.44 -7.59
CA ALA A 94 -11.34 15.95 -7.25
C ALA A 94 -11.91 14.89 -8.23
N LYS A 95 -11.20 14.57 -9.32
CA LYS A 95 -11.57 13.55 -10.31
C LYS A 95 -10.78 12.23 -10.18
N GLU A 96 -9.62 12.21 -9.51
CA GLU A 96 -8.73 11.04 -9.48
C GLU A 96 -8.32 10.60 -8.07
N THR A 97 -8.19 11.52 -7.09
CA THR A 97 -8.34 11.13 -5.69
C THR A 97 -9.83 11.02 -5.43
N LEU A 98 -10.40 9.83 -5.69
CA LEU A 98 -11.77 9.55 -5.29
C LEU A 98 -11.98 10.06 -3.86
N PHE A 99 -12.77 11.14 -3.71
CA PHE A 99 -13.20 11.79 -2.48
C PHE A 99 -12.20 12.73 -1.76
N GLY A 100 -11.11 13.20 -2.38
CA GLY A 100 -10.16 14.08 -1.67
C GLY A 100 -9.37 13.36 -0.56
N LYS A 101 -9.21 12.04 -0.72
CA LYS A 101 -8.55 11.15 0.24
C LYS A 101 -7.03 11.17 0.06
N GLY A 102 -6.37 12.06 0.79
CA GLY A 102 -4.91 12.00 1.04
C GLY A 102 -4.58 11.12 2.25
N ALA A 103 -3.36 11.25 2.78
CA ALA A 103 -2.99 10.65 4.07
C ALA A 103 -3.92 11.11 5.21
N VAL A 104 -4.47 12.33 5.11
CA VAL A 104 -5.58 12.81 5.94
C VAL A 104 -6.75 13.13 5.02
N ASP A 105 -7.92 12.55 5.28
CA ASP A 105 -9.14 12.84 4.53
C ASP A 105 -9.57 14.30 4.68
N ALA A 106 -10.17 14.87 3.64
CA ALA A 106 -10.61 16.26 3.63
C ALA A 106 -11.65 16.57 4.73
N THR A 107 -12.51 15.60 5.07
CA THR A 107 -13.49 15.75 6.16
C THR A 107 -12.79 15.91 7.51
N VAL A 108 -11.82 15.03 7.79
CA VAL A 108 -11.06 15.07 9.04
C VAL A 108 -10.14 16.27 9.09
N ALA A 109 -9.60 16.71 7.95
CA ALA A 109 -8.79 17.94 7.87
C ALA A 109 -9.55 19.17 8.38
N ALA A 110 -10.87 19.24 8.15
CA ALA A 110 -11.72 20.32 8.66
C ALA A 110 -11.98 20.26 10.18
N TRP A 111 -11.66 19.13 10.81
CA TRP A 111 -11.86 18.89 12.24
C TRP A 111 -10.57 18.94 13.06
N LEU A 112 -9.42 19.05 12.42
CA LEU A 112 -8.12 19.04 13.11
C LEU A 112 -7.98 20.21 14.09
N ALA A 113 -7.37 19.91 15.24
CA ALA A 113 -6.92 20.94 16.18
C ALA A 113 -5.76 21.75 15.56
N PRO A 114 -5.53 23.00 16.01
CA PRO A 114 -4.37 23.79 15.58
C PRO A 114 -3.04 23.04 15.78
N GLY A 115 -2.17 22.99 14.77
CA GLY A 115 -0.88 22.29 14.83
C GLY A 115 -0.95 20.77 14.69
N ALA A 116 -2.15 20.18 14.64
CA ALA A 116 -2.31 18.74 14.51
C ALA A 116 -1.87 18.23 13.13
N ARG A 117 -2.03 19.04 12.07
CA ARG A 117 -1.66 18.65 10.70
C ARG A 117 -0.16 18.42 10.56
N GLU A 118 0.67 19.32 11.07
CA GLU A 118 2.14 19.21 11.04
C GLU A 118 2.60 18.01 11.87
N THR A 119 1.96 17.78 13.01
CA THR A 119 2.25 16.62 13.87
C THR A 119 1.88 15.30 13.18
N LEU A 120 0.74 15.26 12.49
CA LEU A 120 0.31 14.09 11.71
C LEU A 120 1.24 13.84 10.51
N GLN A 121 1.75 14.89 9.86
CA GLN A 121 2.74 14.75 8.79
C GLN A 121 4.01 14.07 9.29
N GLN A 122 4.51 14.52 10.43
CA GLN A 122 5.70 13.95 11.04
C GLN A 122 5.47 12.49 11.40
N ARG A 123 4.32 12.16 12.00
CA ARG A 123 3.95 10.78 12.34
C ARG A 123 3.77 9.87 11.13
N HIS A 124 3.20 10.39 10.03
CA HIS A 124 3.07 9.68 8.76
C HIS A 124 4.45 9.27 8.22
N ARG A 125 5.40 10.20 8.21
CA ARG A 125 6.78 9.93 7.82
C ARG A 125 7.46 8.92 8.73
N GLU A 126 7.32 9.08 10.05
CA GLU A 126 7.87 8.13 11.02
C GLU A 126 7.31 6.71 10.83
N ALA A 127 6.02 6.58 10.53
CA ALA A 127 5.38 5.30 10.28
C ALA A 127 5.91 4.66 8.98
N HIS A 128 5.99 5.43 7.89
CA HIS A 128 6.55 4.95 6.62
C HIS A 128 8.02 4.56 6.77
N ASP A 129 8.81 5.35 7.48
CA ASP A 129 10.21 5.03 7.77
C ASP A 129 10.36 3.76 8.60
N ALA A 130 9.46 3.52 9.57
CA ALA A 130 9.43 2.29 10.34
C ALA A 130 9.13 1.07 9.45
N VAL A 131 8.12 1.17 8.57
CA VAL A 131 7.80 0.12 7.59
C VAL A 131 8.98 -0.11 6.64
N ARG A 132 9.57 0.97 6.08
CA ARG A 132 10.74 0.90 5.20
C ARG A 132 11.91 0.18 5.88
N ARG A 133 12.24 0.56 7.11
CA ARG A 133 13.29 -0.11 7.90
C ARG A 133 12.97 -1.59 8.15
N ALA A 134 11.74 -1.92 8.51
CA ALA A 134 11.34 -3.31 8.74
C ALA A 134 11.36 -4.16 7.46
N SER A 135 11.13 -3.53 6.30
CA SER A 135 11.21 -4.16 4.98
C SER A 135 12.63 -4.29 4.43
N ALA A 136 13.63 -3.70 5.10
CA ALA A 136 15.03 -3.79 4.69
C ALA A 136 15.48 -5.25 4.66
N GLY A 137 15.95 -5.72 3.51
CA GLY A 137 16.39 -7.11 3.31
C GLY A 137 15.25 -8.13 3.18
N LYS A 138 13.98 -7.71 3.13
CA LYS A 138 12.86 -8.58 2.81
C LYS A 138 12.72 -8.75 1.30
N ARG A 139 12.32 -9.96 0.87
CA ARG A 139 11.90 -10.28 -0.50
C ARG A 139 10.49 -9.76 -0.80
N GLY A 140 9.60 -9.81 0.18
CA GLY A 140 8.19 -9.47 -0.01
C GLY A 140 7.60 -8.52 1.03
N LEU A 141 6.60 -7.74 0.62
CA LEU A 141 5.71 -7.01 1.53
C LEU A 141 4.25 -7.36 1.21
N LEU A 142 3.53 -7.92 2.18
CA LEU A 142 2.13 -8.29 2.04
C LEU A 142 1.26 -7.36 2.88
N GLU A 143 0.25 -6.80 2.25
CA GLU A 143 -0.77 -6.01 2.92
C GLU A 143 -2.01 -6.88 3.18
N LEU A 144 -2.51 -6.83 4.41
CA LEU A 144 -3.66 -7.61 4.86
C LEU A 144 -4.80 -6.65 5.24
N HIS A 145 -5.92 -6.81 4.56
CA HIS A 145 -7.01 -5.85 4.53
C HIS A 145 -8.37 -6.54 4.64
N SER A 146 -9.40 -5.71 4.77
CA SER A 146 -10.77 -6.16 4.58
C SER A 146 -11.63 -5.12 3.85
N TYR A 147 -12.70 -5.55 3.19
CA TYR A 147 -13.60 -4.64 2.46
C TYR A 147 -15.09 -4.89 2.71
N GLY A 148 -15.89 -3.84 2.56
CA GLY A 148 -17.34 -3.92 2.67
C GLY A 148 -18.02 -4.84 1.65
N GLU A 149 -19.20 -5.35 2.00
CA GLU A 149 -19.88 -6.40 1.23
C GLU A 149 -20.28 -5.99 -0.20
N LEU A 150 -20.62 -4.71 -0.36
CA LEU A 150 -21.06 -4.13 -1.61
C LEU A 150 -19.87 -3.54 -2.35
N GLY A 151 -19.91 -3.66 -3.68
CA GLY A 151 -19.04 -2.96 -4.59
C GLY A 151 -18.69 -1.55 -4.11
N SER A 152 -17.42 -1.17 -4.21
CA SER A 152 -16.95 0.11 -3.72
C SER A 152 -17.70 1.27 -4.36
N THR A 153 -17.53 2.48 -3.87
CA THR A 153 -18.08 3.70 -4.47
C THR A 153 -17.82 3.80 -5.99
N TYR A 154 -16.78 3.12 -6.50
CA TYR A 154 -16.44 2.96 -7.91
C TYR A 154 -17.55 2.26 -8.73
N ASP A 155 -18.20 1.24 -8.18
CA ASP A 155 -19.31 0.52 -8.85
C ASP A 155 -20.57 1.38 -8.94
N ARG A 156 -20.79 2.25 -7.94
CA ARG A 156 -21.91 3.22 -7.93
C ARG A 156 -21.68 4.36 -8.92
N LEU A 157 -20.44 4.81 -9.09
CA LEU A 157 -20.09 5.93 -9.99
C LEU A 157 -20.17 5.58 -11.48
N ASN A 158 -19.98 4.31 -11.84
CA ASN A 158 -20.10 3.85 -13.23
C ASN A 158 -21.53 3.45 -13.65
N GLY A 159 -22.55 3.81 -12.87
CA GLY A 159 -23.94 3.42 -13.13
C GLY A 159 -24.20 1.91 -13.01
N GLY A 160 -23.25 1.18 -12.42
CA GLY A 160 -23.34 -0.26 -12.22
C GLY A 160 -24.32 -0.60 -11.09
N ARG A 161 -24.99 -1.75 -11.23
CA ARG A 161 -25.71 -2.34 -10.08
C ARG A 161 -24.66 -2.80 -9.06
N PRO A 162 -24.88 -2.63 -7.76
CA PRO A 162 -23.97 -3.16 -6.75
C PRO A 162 -23.80 -4.67 -6.97
N VAL A 163 -22.59 -5.08 -7.35
CA VAL A 163 -22.24 -6.51 -7.42
C VAL A 163 -21.71 -6.91 -6.06
N ARG A 164 -22.17 -8.04 -5.53
CA ARG A 164 -21.64 -8.59 -4.28
C ARG A 164 -20.16 -8.90 -4.50
N ARG A 165 -19.30 -8.33 -3.66
CA ARG A 165 -17.87 -8.61 -3.73
C ARG A 165 -17.57 -10.08 -3.39
N PRO A 166 -16.46 -10.63 -3.91
CA PRO A 166 -16.07 -11.99 -3.55
C PRO A 166 -15.82 -12.14 -2.05
N ARG A 167 -15.61 -13.36 -1.58
CA ARG A 167 -15.36 -13.61 -0.14
C ARG A 167 -13.96 -13.13 0.25
N THR A 168 -13.00 -13.37 -0.63
CA THR A 168 -11.63 -12.86 -0.57
C THR A 168 -11.23 -12.31 -1.93
N ALA A 169 -10.23 -11.43 -1.95
CA ALA A 169 -9.61 -10.97 -3.17
C ALA A 169 -8.09 -10.93 -3.00
N LEU A 170 -7.37 -11.26 -4.07
CA LEU A 170 -5.97 -10.92 -4.22
C LEU A 170 -5.87 -9.74 -5.18
N VAL A 171 -5.13 -8.73 -4.76
CA VAL A 171 -4.99 -7.48 -5.49
C VAL A 171 -3.79 -7.59 -6.42
N ASP A 172 -4.11 -7.77 -7.70
CA ASP A 172 -3.16 -7.69 -8.79
C ASP A 172 -2.98 -6.23 -9.22
N ALA A 173 -2.46 -5.40 -8.31
CA ALA A 173 -2.16 -4.01 -8.64
C ALA A 173 -0.79 -3.92 -9.32
N THR A 174 -0.78 -3.31 -10.52
CA THR A 174 0.43 -2.65 -11.02
C THR A 174 0.57 -1.30 -10.32
N PRO A 175 1.79 -0.84 -9.99
CA PRO A 175 2.03 0.53 -9.59
C PRO A 175 1.54 1.50 -10.68
N TRP A 176 0.33 2.02 -10.52
CA TRP A 176 -0.28 3.13 -11.25
C TRP A 176 0.06 3.27 -12.75
N ALA A 177 -0.20 2.24 -13.56
CA ALA A 177 -0.21 2.38 -15.02
C ALA A 177 -1.56 2.93 -15.51
N SER A 178 -1.88 4.20 -15.20
CA SER A 178 -2.96 4.88 -15.93
C SER A 178 -2.52 5.13 -17.38
N ALA A 179 -3.46 5.48 -18.27
CA ALA A 179 -3.10 5.98 -19.60
C ALA A 179 -2.28 7.30 -19.55
N PHE A 180 -2.21 7.94 -18.36
CA PHE A 180 -1.52 9.20 -18.09
C PHE A 180 -0.78 9.12 -16.74
N PRO A 181 0.33 8.36 -16.64
CA PRO A 181 1.09 8.27 -15.39
C PRO A 181 1.62 9.65 -15.00
N VAL A 182 1.71 9.94 -13.71
CA VAL A 182 2.27 11.19 -13.16
C VAL A 182 3.29 10.90 -12.07
N GLY A 183 4.09 11.90 -11.69
CA GLY A 183 5.06 11.75 -10.61
C GLY A 183 5.94 10.51 -10.78
N LEU A 184 6.11 9.74 -9.69
CA LEU A 184 6.93 8.52 -9.69
C LEU A 184 6.38 7.41 -10.59
N ALA A 185 5.07 7.36 -10.83
CA ALA A 185 4.47 6.33 -11.69
C ALA A 185 4.97 6.42 -13.14
N ARG A 186 5.41 7.60 -13.60
CA ARG A 186 6.04 7.78 -14.94
C ARG A 186 7.35 7.03 -15.10
N LEU A 187 7.95 6.58 -13.99
CA LEU A 187 9.24 5.90 -13.95
C LEU A 187 9.11 4.39 -13.70
N LEU A 188 7.88 3.87 -13.62
CA LEU A 188 7.61 2.45 -13.42
C LEU A 188 7.09 1.83 -14.71
N PRO A 189 7.62 0.67 -15.15
CA PRO A 189 7.16 0.06 -16.38
C PRO A 189 5.78 -0.56 -16.17
N GLY A 190 4.92 -0.48 -17.18
CA GLY A 190 3.53 -0.94 -17.09
C GLY A 190 3.39 -2.45 -16.87
N ASP A 191 4.45 -3.23 -17.17
CA ASP A 191 4.52 -4.67 -16.90
C ASP A 191 5.02 -5.00 -15.48
N LEU A 192 5.43 -4.01 -14.68
CA LEU A 192 5.81 -4.19 -13.29
C LEU A 192 4.58 -4.58 -12.47
N ARG A 193 4.35 -5.88 -12.34
CA ARG A 193 3.34 -6.43 -11.44
C ARG A 193 3.96 -6.62 -10.07
N GLY A 194 3.35 -6.03 -9.03
CA GLY A 194 3.79 -6.27 -7.66
C GLY A 194 3.66 -7.75 -7.28
N THR A 195 2.56 -8.39 -7.68
CA THR A 195 2.19 -9.77 -7.32
C THR A 195 2.63 -10.78 -8.40
N PRO A 196 3.58 -11.70 -8.12
CA PRO A 196 3.90 -12.80 -9.01
C PRO A 196 2.75 -13.80 -9.13
N TRP A 197 2.50 -14.31 -10.34
CA TRP A 197 1.45 -15.30 -10.58
C TRP A 197 1.61 -16.62 -9.78
N PRO A 198 2.83 -17.15 -9.53
CA PRO A 198 3.00 -18.30 -8.65
C PRO A 198 2.55 -18.04 -7.21
N LEU A 199 2.84 -16.86 -6.65
CA LEU A 199 2.36 -16.44 -5.34
C LEU A 199 0.84 -16.35 -5.31
N HIS A 200 0.26 -15.69 -6.32
CA HIS A 200 -1.20 -15.58 -6.45
C HIS A 200 -1.86 -16.96 -6.43
N ARG A 201 -1.35 -17.91 -7.23
CA ARG A 201 -1.86 -19.28 -7.27
C ARG A 201 -1.72 -20.01 -5.94
N ALA A 202 -0.55 -19.98 -5.31
CA ALA A 202 -0.32 -20.68 -4.05
C ALA A 202 -1.24 -20.18 -2.92
N VAL A 203 -1.46 -18.86 -2.85
CA VAL A 203 -2.40 -18.26 -1.89
C VAL A 203 -3.86 -18.57 -2.25
N ALA A 204 -4.23 -18.52 -3.53
CA ALA A 204 -5.57 -18.88 -3.99
C ALA A 204 -5.93 -20.33 -3.68
N ASP A 205 -5.01 -21.27 -3.90
CA ASP A 205 -5.19 -22.69 -3.61
C ASP A 205 -5.36 -22.94 -2.11
N ALA A 206 -4.53 -22.29 -1.27
CA ALA A 206 -4.62 -22.40 0.18
C ALA A 206 -5.94 -21.82 0.73
N LEU A 207 -6.40 -20.69 0.20
CA LEU A 207 -7.69 -20.10 0.53
C LEU A 207 -8.87 -20.97 0.05
N ALA A 208 -8.76 -21.58 -1.13
CA ALA A 208 -9.78 -22.49 -1.64
C ALA A 208 -9.94 -23.74 -0.76
N ALA A 209 -8.85 -24.25 -0.17
CA ALA A 209 -8.88 -25.39 0.75
C ALA A 209 -9.72 -25.13 2.03
N VAL A 210 -10.02 -23.87 2.34
CA VAL A 210 -10.85 -23.44 3.48
C VAL A 210 -12.16 -22.75 3.06
N ASP A 211 -12.65 -23.00 1.84
CA ASP A 211 -13.89 -22.41 1.29
C ASP A 211 -13.87 -20.86 1.22
N LEU A 212 -12.68 -20.30 1.01
CA LEU A 212 -12.44 -18.85 0.88
C LEU A 212 -11.76 -18.50 -0.44
N ALA A 213 -11.99 -19.28 -1.51
CA ALA A 213 -11.39 -19.04 -2.82
C ALA A 213 -11.54 -17.57 -3.26
N PRO A 214 -10.46 -16.93 -3.74
CA PRO A 214 -10.53 -15.56 -4.21
C PRO A 214 -11.38 -15.46 -5.46
N GLY A 215 -12.22 -14.43 -5.51
CA GLY A 215 -12.96 -14.08 -6.72
C GLY A 215 -12.26 -12.99 -7.53
N PRO A 216 -12.94 -12.48 -8.58
CA PRO A 216 -12.37 -11.42 -9.40
C PRO A 216 -12.10 -10.19 -8.55
N HIS A 217 -10.91 -9.62 -8.75
CA HIS A 217 -10.47 -8.44 -8.03
C HIS A 217 -11.46 -7.27 -8.21
N PRO A 218 -11.89 -6.60 -7.12
CA PRO A 218 -12.96 -5.60 -7.18
C PRO A 218 -12.50 -4.20 -7.59
N TYR A 219 -11.19 -3.94 -7.71
CA TYR A 219 -10.68 -2.66 -8.21
C TYR A 219 -10.25 -2.80 -9.68
N PRO A 220 -10.25 -1.69 -10.46
CA PRO A 220 -9.58 -1.68 -11.75
C PRO A 220 -8.15 -2.22 -11.65
N ALA A 221 -7.57 -2.69 -12.77
CA ALA A 221 -6.22 -3.25 -12.82
C ALA A 221 -5.10 -2.29 -12.31
N GLN A 222 -5.46 -1.03 -12.07
CA GLN A 222 -4.62 0.04 -11.53
C GLN A 222 -4.96 0.23 -10.05
N GLY A 223 -4.00 -0.08 -9.18
CA GLY A 223 -4.15 0.09 -7.73
C GLY A 223 -3.63 1.43 -7.23
N PRO A 224 -4.06 1.87 -6.02
CA PRO A 224 -3.49 3.04 -5.36
C PRO A 224 -2.00 2.82 -4.99
N TRP A 225 -1.29 3.90 -4.69
CA TRP A 225 0.12 3.86 -4.21
C TRP A 225 0.24 3.37 -2.76
N THR A 226 -0.15 2.10 -2.54
CA THR A 226 -0.17 1.41 -1.24
C THR A 226 1.23 1.03 -0.75
N LEU A 227 1.37 0.57 0.50
CA LEU A 227 2.67 0.24 1.09
C LEU A 227 3.42 -0.86 0.31
N SER A 228 2.73 -1.87 -0.21
CA SER A 228 3.38 -2.91 -1.06
C SER A 228 3.87 -2.33 -2.39
N MET A 229 3.14 -1.39 -2.98
CA MET A 229 3.58 -0.70 -4.20
C MET A 229 4.78 0.21 -3.93
N ARG A 230 4.81 0.91 -2.78
CA ARG A 230 5.97 1.69 -2.34
C ARG A 230 7.21 0.82 -2.18
N PHE A 231 7.05 -0.36 -1.59
CA PHE A 231 8.12 -1.34 -1.46
C PHE A 231 8.66 -1.81 -2.81
N VAL A 232 7.77 -2.15 -3.74
CA VAL A 232 8.18 -2.57 -5.11
C VAL A 232 8.88 -1.42 -5.85
N ALA A 233 8.35 -0.19 -5.77
CA ALA A 233 8.95 1.00 -6.37
C ALA A 233 10.33 1.34 -5.79
N ASP A 234 10.48 1.26 -4.46
CA ASP A 234 11.76 1.42 -3.77
C ASP A 234 12.83 0.45 -4.31
N ARG A 235 12.47 -0.84 -4.42
CA ARG A 235 13.36 -1.88 -4.96
C ARG A 235 13.67 -1.68 -6.43
N TRP A 236 12.69 -1.23 -7.21
CA TRP A 236 12.87 -0.88 -8.62
C TRP A 236 13.93 0.22 -8.79
N PHE A 237 13.81 1.33 -8.05
CA PHE A 237 14.77 2.43 -8.15
C PHE A 237 16.17 2.02 -7.70
N GLN A 238 16.27 1.25 -6.62
CA GLN A 238 17.55 0.67 -6.18
C GLN A 238 18.19 -0.21 -7.26
N TRP A 239 17.39 -1.06 -7.92
CA TRP A 239 17.86 -1.93 -9.01
C TRP A 239 18.32 -1.13 -10.24
N LEU A 240 17.63 -0.03 -10.60
CA LEU A 240 18.08 0.87 -11.67
C LEU A 240 19.45 1.51 -11.34
N GLY A 241 19.67 1.91 -10.08
CA GLY A 241 20.96 2.40 -9.63
C GLY A 241 22.05 1.34 -9.67
N PHE A 242 21.75 0.14 -9.17
CA PHE A 242 22.67 -1.00 -9.15
C PHE A 242 23.09 -1.44 -10.57
N THR A 243 22.15 -1.43 -11.51
CA THR A 243 22.41 -1.82 -12.91
C THR A 243 23.00 -0.69 -13.77
N GLY A 244 23.26 0.49 -13.19
CA GLY A 244 23.82 1.64 -13.89
C GLY A 244 22.86 2.32 -14.86
N ARG A 245 21.56 2.03 -14.77
CA ARG A 245 20.49 2.68 -15.56
C ARG A 245 20.11 4.06 -15.02
N LEU A 246 20.42 4.32 -13.75
CA LEU A 246 20.35 5.62 -13.12
C LEU A 246 21.64 5.91 -12.35
N PRO A 247 22.04 7.19 -12.22
CA PRO A 247 23.05 7.57 -11.23
C PRO A 247 22.63 7.10 -9.83
N ALA A 248 23.57 6.56 -9.05
CA ALA A 248 23.29 5.99 -7.73
C ALA A 248 22.63 7.01 -6.77
N ALA A 249 23.04 8.28 -6.83
CA ALA A 249 22.42 9.35 -6.04
C ALA A 249 20.95 9.60 -6.44
N THR A 250 20.66 9.61 -7.75
CA THR A 250 19.28 9.72 -8.27
C THR A 250 18.44 8.53 -7.85
N ALA A 251 18.96 7.31 -8.00
CA ALA A 251 18.27 6.09 -7.58
C ALA A 251 17.93 6.11 -6.08
N ALA A 252 18.86 6.54 -5.23
CA ALA A 252 18.62 6.69 -3.80
C ALA A 252 17.56 7.75 -3.48
N ARG A 253 17.57 8.89 -4.20
CA ARG A 253 16.55 9.94 -4.03
C ARG A 253 15.16 9.46 -4.45
N LEU A 254 15.03 8.77 -5.58
CA LEU A 254 13.74 8.22 -6.04
C LEU A 254 13.22 7.11 -5.12
N SER A 255 14.13 6.26 -4.61
CA SER A 255 13.85 5.26 -3.57
C SER A 255 13.27 5.91 -2.31
N ASP A 256 13.81 7.07 -1.89
CA ASP A 256 13.27 7.83 -0.76
C ASP A 256 11.87 8.39 -1.06
N LEU A 257 11.70 9.01 -2.23
CA LEU A 257 10.42 9.56 -2.69
C LEU A 257 9.32 8.49 -2.77
N ALA A 258 9.66 7.25 -3.15
CA ALA A 258 8.70 6.15 -3.18
C ALA A 258 7.97 5.96 -1.84
N TRP A 259 8.63 6.25 -0.72
CA TRP A 259 8.07 6.17 0.62
C TRP A 259 7.44 7.48 1.10
N THR A 260 7.98 8.64 0.71
CA THR A 260 7.56 9.94 1.25
C THR A 260 6.45 10.61 0.42
N ASP A 261 6.68 10.81 -0.88
CA ASP A 261 5.80 11.59 -1.75
C ASP A 261 5.76 10.98 -3.17
N GLU A 262 4.60 10.44 -3.55
CA GLU A 262 4.36 9.89 -4.89
C GLU A 262 4.51 10.96 -5.99
N GLN A 263 4.12 12.20 -5.66
CA GLN A 263 4.25 13.38 -6.50
C GLN A 263 5.03 14.42 -5.71
N HIS A 264 6.19 14.79 -6.25
CA HIS A 264 7.07 15.78 -5.66
C HIS A 264 7.36 16.86 -6.72
N PRO A 265 7.24 18.17 -6.41
CA PRO A 265 7.43 19.23 -7.41
C PRO A 265 8.76 19.15 -8.16
N ASP A 266 9.87 18.89 -7.44
CA ASP A 266 11.18 18.67 -8.05
C ASP A 266 11.21 17.54 -9.08
N LEU A 267 10.42 16.48 -8.86
CA LEU A 267 10.32 15.37 -9.81
C LEU A 267 9.60 15.82 -11.07
N ASP A 268 8.48 16.54 -10.96
CA ASP A 268 7.76 17.04 -12.13
C ASP A 268 8.65 17.97 -12.97
N LEU A 269 9.37 18.89 -12.32
CA LEU A 269 10.36 19.75 -12.98
C LEU A 269 11.44 18.94 -13.70
N ALA A 270 11.99 17.91 -13.05
CA ALA A 270 13.00 17.03 -13.64
C ALA A 270 12.44 16.25 -14.85
N LEU A 271 11.23 15.73 -14.75
CA LEU A 271 10.55 14.98 -15.82
C LEU A 271 10.20 15.86 -17.02
N ASP A 272 9.98 17.15 -16.80
CA ASP A 272 9.78 18.16 -17.85
C ASP A 272 11.11 18.66 -18.45
N GLY A 273 12.25 18.17 -17.95
CA GLY A 273 13.58 18.40 -18.52
C GLY A 273 14.35 19.55 -17.88
N GLN A 274 13.89 20.06 -16.74
CA GLN A 274 14.67 21.03 -15.97
C GLN A 274 15.76 20.31 -15.18
N ALA A 275 16.91 20.97 -15.01
CA ALA A 275 18.00 20.45 -14.20
C ALA A 275 17.64 20.56 -12.73
N VAL A 276 17.48 19.42 -12.06
CA VAL A 276 17.19 19.33 -10.63
C VAL A 276 18.22 18.42 -9.98
N ALA A 277 18.95 18.97 -9.00
CA ALA A 277 20.05 18.27 -8.35
C ALA A 277 19.57 16.96 -7.69
N GLY A 278 20.26 15.85 -7.95
CA GLY A 278 19.92 14.53 -7.42
C GLY A 278 18.74 13.85 -8.12
N LEU A 279 18.25 14.39 -9.24
CA LEU A 279 17.24 13.76 -10.12
C LEU A 279 17.74 13.60 -11.56
N GLU A 280 19.07 13.61 -11.75
CA GLU A 280 19.70 13.47 -13.05
C GLU A 280 19.33 12.12 -13.70
N GLY A 281 18.93 12.15 -14.97
CA GLY A 281 18.53 10.95 -15.72
C GLY A 281 17.08 10.49 -15.49
N ALA A 282 16.32 11.11 -14.58
CA ALA A 282 14.91 10.73 -14.34
C ALA A 282 14.05 10.87 -15.61
N ARG A 283 14.22 11.95 -16.38
CA ARG A 283 13.51 12.16 -17.65
C ARG A 283 13.82 11.07 -18.68
N ASP A 284 15.08 10.66 -18.79
CA ASP A 284 15.51 9.63 -19.74
C ASP A 284 14.89 8.28 -19.36
N VAL A 285 14.88 7.94 -18.06
CA VAL A 285 14.18 6.76 -17.57
C VAL A 285 12.68 6.84 -17.87
N ALA A 286 12.01 7.98 -17.67
CA ALA A 286 10.59 8.11 -17.99
C ALA A 286 10.31 7.89 -19.48
N ALA A 287 11.13 8.47 -20.37
CA ALA A 287 10.98 8.33 -21.81
C ALA A 287 11.16 6.86 -22.24
N VAL A 288 12.15 6.19 -21.65
CA VAL A 288 12.47 4.80 -21.95
C VAL A 288 11.44 3.84 -21.33
N THR A 289 10.91 4.15 -20.14
CA THR A 289 9.85 3.39 -19.47
C THR A 289 8.55 3.41 -20.28
N LEU A 290 8.21 4.54 -20.89
CA LEU A 290 7.06 4.64 -21.80
C LEU A 290 7.25 3.72 -23.01
N ALA A 291 8.44 3.71 -23.62
CA ALA A 291 8.76 2.81 -24.73
C ALA A 291 8.71 1.32 -24.30
N TRP A 292 9.25 1.02 -23.12
CA TRP A 292 9.26 -0.32 -22.51
C TRP A 292 7.88 -0.84 -22.13
N SER A 293 6.93 0.04 -21.85
CA SER A 293 5.55 -0.34 -21.55
C SER A 293 4.74 -0.60 -22.82
N ALA A 294 5.20 -0.09 -23.98
CA ALA A 294 4.55 -0.26 -25.27
C ALA A 294 5.09 -1.46 -26.05
N ASP A 295 6.39 -1.75 -25.92
CA ASP A 295 6.97 -3.02 -26.36
C ASP A 295 6.74 -4.11 -25.30
N ALA A 296 6.78 -5.38 -25.69
CA ALA A 296 6.84 -6.51 -24.75
C ALA A 296 8.20 -6.56 -24.03
N SER A 297 8.70 -5.42 -23.54
CA SER A 297 9.94 -5.35 -22.81
C SER A 297 9.74 -6.15 -21.54
N GLU A 298 10.51 -7.23 -21.39
CA GLU A 298 10.45 -8.08 -20.21
C GLU A 298 11.10 -7.39 -18.99
N LEU A 299 11.09 -6.07 -18.88
CA LEU A 299 11.94 -5.38 -17.92
C LEU A 299 11.40 -5.46 -16.50
N GLY A 300 10.11 -5.22 -16.30
CA GLY A 300 9.46 -5.49 -15.01
C GLY A 300 9.58 -6.97 -14.66
N ALA A 301 9.30 -7.85 -15.62
CA ALA A 301 9.50 -9.29 -15.44
C ALA A 301 10.94 -9.69 -15.09
N ARG A 302 11.95 -9.05 -15.71
CA ARG A 302 13.37 -9.27 -15.45
C ARG A 302 13.76 -8.79 -14.07
N PHE A 303 13.32 -7.60 -13.66
CA PHE A 303 13.52 -7.09 -12.31
C PHE A 303 12.97 -8.07 -11.26
N LEU A 304 11.75 -8.58 -11.46
CA LEU A 304 11.14 -9.53 -10.54
C LEU A 304 11.93 -10.85 -10.48
N ARG A 305 12.43 -11.35 -11.62
CA ARG A 305 13.28 -12.55 -11.67
C ARG A 305 14.64 -12.35 -11.01
N GLU A 306 15.31 -11.23 -11.25
CA GLU A 306 16.66 -10.97 -10.74
C GLU A 306 16.65 -10.64 -9.25
N THR A 307 15.62 -9.96 -8.75
CA THR A 307 15.54 -9.53 -7.36
C THR A 307 14.72 -10.47 -6.48
N GLY A 308 13.84 -11.27 -7.06
CA GLY A 308 12.86 -12.06 -6.32
C GLY A 308 11.89 -11.20 -5.48
N THR A 309 11.80 -9.90 -5.79
CA THR A 309 10.97 -8.91 -5.07
C THR A 309 9.50 -9.14 -5.39
N PHE A 310 8.62 -8.98 -4.40
CA PHE A 310 7.19 -8.94 -4.64
C PHE A 310 6.44 -8.06 -3.63
N GLY A 311 5.27 -7.58 -4.03
CA GLY A 311 4.33 -6.86 -3.17
C GLY A 311 2.90 -7.25 -3.52
N THR A 312 2.08 -7.55 -2.53
CA THR A 312 0.68 -7.92 -2.79
C THR A 312 -0.25 -7.43 -1.69
N THR A 313 -1.53 -7.28 -2.03
CA THR A 313 -2.58 -6.99 -1.07
C THR A 313 -3.60 -8.13 -1.10
N ILE A 314 -3.99 -8.60 0.08
CA ILE A 314 -4.98 -9.65 0.26
C ILE A 314 -6.10 -9.07 1.11
N GLU A 315 -7.32 -9.22 0.64
CA GLU A 315 -8.48 -8.63 1.29
C GLU A 315 -9.54 -9.70 1.63
N LEU A 316 -10.12 -9.60 2.82
CA LEU A 316 -11.26 -10.40 3.28
C LEU A 316 -12.53 -9.55 3.35
N ARG A 317 -13.69 -10.07 2.95
CA ARG A 317 -14.93 -9.31 3.10
C ARG A 317 -15.31 -9.14 4.58
N LEU A 318 -15.78 -7.95 4.99
CA LEU A 318 -16.01 -7.60 6.41
C LEU A 318 -17.02 -8.52 7.13
N ASP A 319 -18.03 -9.05 6.43
CA ASP A 319 -19.00 -10.02 6.97
C ASP A 319 -18.40 -11.39 7.30
N LEU A 320 -17.15 -11.61 6.89
CA LEU A 320 -16.37 -12.81 7.16
C LEU A 320 -15.31 -12.56 8.25
N GLU A 321 -15.39 -11.48 9.03
CA GLU A 321 -14.57 -11.28 10.24
C GLU A 321 -14.46 -12.54 11.11
N PRO A 322 -15.53 -13.32 11.37
CA PRO A 322 -15.42 -14.56 12.16
C PRO A 322 -14.50 -15.63 11.54
N LEU A 323 -14.16 -15.51 10.25
CA LEU A 323 -13.25 -16.40 9.52
C LEU A 323 -11.86 -15.80 9.33
N ALA A 324 -11.58 -14.60 9.84
CA ALA A 324 -10.31 -13.89 9.65
C ALA A 324 -9.09 -14.71 10.09
N GLU A 325 -9.19 -15.42 11.22
CA GLU A 325 -8.13 -16.27 11.73
C GLU A 325 -7.84 -17.47 10.79
N VAL A 326 -8.91 -18.08 10.26
CA VAL A 326 -8.81 -19.19 9.28
C VAL A 326 -8.20 -18.68 7.97
N ALA A 327 -8.65 -17.53 7.50
CA ALA A 327 -8.11 -16.87 6.31
C ALA A 327 -6.62 -16.53 6.47
N GLY A 328 -6.22 -15.98 7.63
CA GLY A 328 -4.83 -15.64 7.94
C GLY A 328 -3.90 -16.86 7.90
N ARG A 329 -4.33 -17.99 8.49
CA ARG A 329 -3.59 -19.26 8.40
C ARG A 329 -3.48 -19.78 6.97
N ALA A 330 -4.55 -19.69 6.18
CA ALA A 330 -4.53 -20.10 4.78
C ALA A 330 -3.59 -19.22 3.93
N VAL A 331 -3.61 -17.90 4.14
CA VAL A 331 -2.66 -16.96 3.53
C VAL A 331 -1.23 -17.35 3.88
N ALA A 332 -0.94 -17.59 5.16
CA ALA A 332 0.37 -18.04 5.61
C ALA A 332 0.82 -19.34 4.93
N ALA A 333 -0.07 -20.34 4.82
CA ALA A 333 0.23 -21.59 4.15
C ALA A 333 0.58 -21.39 2.66
N GLY A 334 -0.20 -20.57 1.94
CA GLY A 334 0.05 -20.28 0.53
C GLY A 334 1.35 -19.51 0.30
N VAL A 335 1.64 -18.51 1.13
CA VAL A 335 2.91 -17.75 1.08
C VAL A 335 4.10 -18.65 1.40
N ARG A 336 4.00 -19.52 2.41
CA ARG A 336 5.05 -20.49 2.75
C ARG A 336 5.32 -21.44 1.59
N ALA A 337 4.28 -21.94 0.94
CA ALA A 337 4.40 -22.81 -0.23
C ALA A 337 5.12 -22.10 -1.40
N PHE A 338 4.76 -20.85 -1.68
CA PHE A 338 5.43 -20.03 -2.68
C PHE A 338 6.92 -19.83 -2.37
N LEU A 339 7.25 -19.40 -1.14
CA LEU A 339 8.64 -19.16 -0.73
C LEU A 339 9.50 -20.43 -0.77
N SER A 340 8.90 -21.60 -0.52
CA SER A 340 9.60 -22.89 -0.54
C SER A 340 9.82 -23.44 -1.95
N ALA A 341 9.02 -23.03 -2.93
CA ALA A 341 9.16 -23.45 -4.32
C ALA A 341 10.26 -22.67 -5.07
N ASP A 342 10.67 -21.52 -4.52
CA ASP A 342 11.69 -20.63 -5.07
C ASP A 342 13.10 -20.87 -4.48
N GLY A 343 13.26 -21.81 -3.55
CA GLY A 343 14.54 -22.18 -2.90
C GLY A 343 15.11 -23.49 -3.43
#